data_AF-A0AA39T6Q4-F1
#
_entry.id   AF-A0AA39T6Q4-F1
#
_cell.length_a   1.000
_cell.length_b   1.000
_cell.length_c   1.000
_cell.angle_alpha   90.00
_cell.angle_beta   90.00
_cell.angle_gamma   90.00
#
_symmetry.space_group_name_H-M   'P 1'
#
loop_
_entity.id
_entity.type
_entity.pdbx_description
1 polymer ?
#
loop_
_entity_poly.entity_id
_entity_poly.type
_entity_poly.pdbx_seq_one_letter_code
_entity_poly.pdbx_strand_id
1 'polypeptide(L)'
;MEGLSESDVGIVEREELMVPPSGDGEPTMRVAHFLQPTVTSIEGPVFELPANCLSSLPHKFEPKNWPLKMTFYGCILPKKDWKFWVGKMASLHESTWKKAGIYEAILNSTYSIQRQDDLVLGLAEKWCPETKSFIFSWGEATITLEDMIIFGYSVLGSSVFSPLETDELKSTAEKLNRTGTKIRRTAGRKVAYNLWKKKFMDSGSEIEHEAFLVFWLSRFVFPVSYAIVKRLKTIFPIAIHLARGTRIALAPAVLAHIYRDLSLLNKKIVALAQLDHFENEENSSALAITLHSPLQLLVQIWAWERFLELRPKPNLIQVGESRFAQWHKTMLRVENVRTVLDSVE
;
A
#
# COMPACT_ATOMS: atom_id res chain seq x y z
N MET A 1 40.77 -31.87 -1.70
CA MET A 1 40.03 -32.82 -2.56
C MET A 1 39.20 -33.65 -1.63
N GLU A 2 37.95 -33.24 -1.41
CA GLU A 2 36.83 -34.06 -0.95
C GLU A 2 35.61 -33.16 -1.14
N GLY A 3 34.74 -33.58 -2.06
CA GLY A 3 33.64 -32.79 -2.59
C GLY A 3 32.50 -32.70 -1.59
N LEU A 4 31.95 -31.49 -1.48
CA LEU A 4 30.62 -31.29 -0.93
C LEU A 4 29.64 -31.99 -1.87
N SER A 5 28.97 -33.03 -1.36
CA SER A 5 27.93 -33.76 -2.06
C SER A 5 26.75 -32.83 -2.39
N GLU A 6 26.40 -32.77 -3.67
CA GLU A 6 25.29 -32.06 -4.33
C GLU A 6 23.89 -32.56 -3.91
N SER A 7 23.61 -32.73 -2.61
CA SER A 7 22.33 -33.32 -2.16
C SER A 7 21.47 -32.41 -1.29
N ASP A 8 21.57 -31.08 -1.44
CA ASP A 8 20.84 -30.16 -0.55
C ASP A 8 20.18 -28.95 -1.24
N VAL A 9 19.87 -29.07 -2.54
CA VAL A 9 19.16 -28.01 -3.26
C VAL A 9 17.93 -28.63 -3.93
N GLY A 10 16.74 -28.25 -3.47
CA GLY A 10 15.43 -28.69 -4.01
C GLY A 10 15.14 -28.15 -5.41
N ILE A 11 16.13 -28.17 -6.29
CA ILE A 11 16.10 -27.71 -7.67
C ILE A 11 16.43 -28.91 -8.57
N VAL A 12 15.53 -29.21 -9.49
CA VAL A 12 15.66 -30.24 -10.52
C VAL A 12 15.92 -29.55 -11.85
N GLU A 13 17.00 -29.95 -12.53
CA GLU A 13 17.25 -29.56 -13.91
C GLU A 13 16.43 -30.45 -14.86
N ARG A 14 15.63 -29.84 -15.74
CA ARG A 14 14.94 -30.54 -16.83
C ARG A 14 14.91 -29.66 -18.09
N GLU A 15 14.95 -30.31 -19.25
CA GLU A 15 14.75 -29.64 -20.52
C GLU A 15 13.26 -29.40 -20.76
N GLU A 16 12.87 -28.14 -20.92
CA GLU A 16 11.52 -27.76 -21.33
C GLU A 16 11.52 -26.73 -22.44
N LEU A 17 10.39 -26.64 -23.13
CA LEU A 17 10.13 -25.75 -24.23
C LEU A 17 9.89 -24.33 -23.68
N MET A 18 10.90 -23.46 -23.74
CA MET A 18 10.88 -22.15 -23.09
C MET A 18 10.70 -21.03 -24.12
N VAL A 19 9.79 -20.11 -23.84
CA VAL A 19 9.55 -18.91 -24.66
C VAL A 19 10.66 -17.89 -24.35
N PRO A 20 11.31 -17.29 -25.36
CA PRO A 20 12.29 -16.24 -25.13
C PRO A 20 11.65 -15.03 -24.44
N PRO A 21 12.37 -14.36 -23.51
CA PRO A 21 11.84 -13.22 -22.74
C PRO A 21 11.43 -12.02 -23.61
N SER A 22 11.84 -12.00 -24.87
CA SER A 22 11.47 -11.00 -25.88
C SER A 22 10.06 -11.20 -26.46
N GLY A 23 9.36 -12.31 -26.17
CA GLY A 23 7.99 -12.58 -26.60
C GLY A 23 7.80 -12.92 -28.09
N ASP A 24 8.75 -12.54 -28.95
CA ASP A 24 8.61 -12.62 -30.42
C ASP A 24 9.31 -13.84 -31.06
N GLY A 25 9.77 -14.81 -30.26
CA GLY A 25 10.50 -15.97 -30.76
C GLY A 25 9.80 -17.29 -30.52
N GLU A 26 9.97 -18.23 -31.46
CA GLU A 26 9.51 -19.62 -31.30
C GLU A 26 10.07 -20.23 -30.02
N PRO A 27 9.28 -21.01 -29.27
CA PRO A 27 9.75 -21.67 -28.07
C PRO A 27 10.95 -22.58 -28.38
N THR A 28 11.99 -22.51 -27.57
CA THR A 28 13.21 -23.32 -27.75
C THR A 28 13.40 -24.24 -26.57
N MET A 29 13.77 -25.50 -26.83
CA MET A 29 14.14 -26.45 -25.79
C MET A 29 15.39 -25.96 -25.08
N ARG A 30 15.30 -25.74 -23.76
CA ARG A 30 16.41 -25.30 -22.93
C ARG A 30 16.39 -26.03 -21.59
N VAL A 31 17.59 -26.31 -21.07
CA VAL A 31 17.75 -26.77 -19.69
C VAL A 31 17.35 -25.64 -18.74
N ALA A 32 16.36 -25.90 -17.90
CA ALA A 32 15.91 -24.97 -16.88
C ALA A 32 15.87 -25.64 -15.50
N HIS A 33 15.99 -24.80 -14.48
CA HIS A 33 16.10 -25.20 -13.09
C HIS A 33 14.73 -25.01 -12.44
N PHE A 34 14.07 -26.10 -12.07
CA PHE A 34 12.73 -26.09 -11.49
C PHE A 34 12.81 -26.46 -10.01
N LEU A 35 11.91 -25.93 -9.19
CA LEU A 35 11.78 -26.45 -7.84
C LEU A 35 11.23 -27.86 -7.87
N GLN A 36 11.81 -28.76 -7.08
CA GLN A 36 11.27 -30.10 -6.90
C GLN A 36 9.89 -29.99 -6.24
N PRO A 37 8.81 -30.47 -6.87
CA PRO A 37 7.49 -30.44 -6.26
C PRO A 37 7.52 -31.28 -4.98
N THR A 38 7.21 -30.66 -3.84
CA THR A 38 7.16 -31.34 -2.53
C THR A 38 5.89 -32.16 -2.31
N VAL A 39 4.94 -32.11 -3.26
CA VAL A 39 3.63 -32.75 -3.15
C VAL A 39 3.48 -33.80 -4.25
N THR A 40 3.28 -35.06 -3.85
CA THR A 40 3.18 -36.23 -4.74
C THR A 40 1.75 -36.56 -5.20
N SER A 41 0.74 -35.82 -4.72
CA SER A 41 -0.67 -36.03 -5.08
C SER A 41 -1.52 -34.78 -4.84
N ILE A 42 -2.45 -34.49 -5.76
CA ILE A 42 -3.49 -33.44 -5.63
C ILE A 42 -4.70 -33.98 -4.82
N GLU A 43 -4.78 -35.29 -4.59
CA GLU A 43 -5.95 -35.98 -3.98
C GLU A 43 -5.87 -36.12 -2.45
N GLY A 44 -4.82 -35.61 -1.79
CA GLY A 44 -4.78 -35.47 -0.32
C GLY A 44 -5.39 -34.14 0.15
N PRO A 45 -5.69 -33.95 1.45
CA PRO A 45 -6.01 -32.62 1.97
C PRO A 45 -4.75 -31.74 1.85
N VAL A 46 -4.62 -31.05 0.71
CA VAL A 46 -3.36 -30.40 0.31
C VAL A 46 -2.95 -29.32 1.33
N PHE A 47 -3.92 -28.66 1.96
CA PHE A 47 -3.77 -27.91 3.19
C PHE A 47 -5.13 -27.89 3.89
N GLU A 48 -5.20 -27.99 5.21
CA GLU A 48 -6.40 -27.52 5.93
C GLU A 48 -6.45 -26.01 5.71
N LEU A 49 -7.18 -25.57 4.67
CA LEU A 49 -7.56 -24.17 4.53
C LEU A 49 -8.19 -23.78 5.88
N PRO A 50 -7.81 -22.63 6.47
CA PRO A 50 -8.41 -22.19 7.72
C PRO A 50 -9.90 -21.89 7.49
N ALA A 51 -10.74 -22.94 7.55
CA ALA A 51 -12.17 -22.90 7.29
C ALA A 51 -12.88 -21.91 8.24
N ASN A 52 -12.28 -21.68 9.40
CA ASN A 52 -12.68 -20.69 10.39
C ASN A 52 -12.70 -19.24 9.85
N CYS A 53 -11.91 -18.93 8.82
CA CYS A 53 -11.88 -17.60 8.21
C CYS A 53 -13.12 -17.32 7.34
N LEU A 54 -13.75 -18.35 6.78
CA LEU A 54 -14.96 -18.21 5.95
C LEU A 54 -16.25 -18.42 6.74
N SER A 55 -16.22 -19.24 7.80
CA SER A 55 -17.41 -19.56 8.61
C SER A 55 -17.82 -18.47 9.61
N SER A 56 -16.97 -17.46 9.83
CA SER A 56 -17.17 -16.41 10.84
C SER A 56 -17.62 -15.06 10.25
N LEU A 57 -18.14 -15.08 9.02
CA LEU A 57 -18.53 -13.89 8.27
C LEU A 57 -19.98 -13.49 8.52
N PRO A 58 -20.32 -12.18 8.46
CA PRO A 58 -21.70 -11.72 8.63
C PRO A 58 -22.61 -12.33 7.56
N HIS A 59 -23.80 -12.82 7.93
CA HIS A 59 -24.75 -13.44 6.99
C HIS A 59 -25.15 -12.54 5.81
N LYS A 60 -25.20 -11.21 6.02
CA LYS A 60 -25.55 -10.23 4.99
C LYS A 60 -24.45 -9.18 4.81
N PHE A 61 -24.05 -8.94 3.56
CA PHE A 61 -23.11 -7.87 3.22
C PHE A 61 -23.83 -6.52 3.11
N GLU A 62 -24.03 -5.86 4.24
CA GLU A 62 -24.59 -4.50 4.29
C GLU A 62 -23.65 -3.55 5.04
N PRO A 63 -22.47 -3.25 4.47
CA PRO A 63 -21.44 -2.45 5.14
C PRO A 63 -21.92 -1.07 5.60
N LYS A 64 -22.92 -0.50 4.92
CA LYS A 64 -23.55 0.79 5.27
C LYS A 64 -24.38 0.72 6.57
N ASN A 65 -24.89 -0.45 6.90
CA ASN A 65 -25.71 -0.69 8.10
C ASN A 65 -24.86 -1.20 9.28
N TRP A 66 -23.59 -1.50 9.05
CA TRP A 66 -22.69 -1.94 10.12
C TRP A 66 -22.34 -0.76 11.03
N PRO A 67 -22.33 -0.93 12.37
CA PRO A 67 -21.93 0.11 13.32
C PRO A 67 -20.40 0.31 13.37
N LEU A 68 -19.73 0.21 12.23
CA LEU A 68 -18.30 0.44 12.07
C LEU A 68 -18.01 1.89 11.76
N LYS A 69 -17.41 2.58 12.73
CA LYS A 69 -16.87 3.92 12.50
C LYS A 69 -15.44 3.82 11.99
N MET A 70 -15.27 3.77 10.67
CA MET A 70 -13.95 3.75 10.04
C MET A 70 -13.40 5.17 9.84
N THR A 71 -12.19 5.40 10.34
CA THR A 71 -11.41 6.61 10.01
C THR A 71 -10.20 6.23 9.17
N PHE A 72 -10.23 6.62 7.90
CA PHE A 72 -9.12 6.47 6.96
C PHE A 72 -8.26 7.74 6.96
N TYR A 73 -7.00 7.64 7.37
CA TYR A 73 -6.08 8.78 7.32
C TYR A 73 -5.39 8.95 5.96
N GLY A 74 -5.32 7.88 5.15
CA GLY A 74 -4.56 7.86 3.89
C GLY A 74 -5.29 8.34 2.65
N CYS A 75 -6.62 8.39 2.68
CA CYS A 75 -7.42 8.62 1.49
C CYS A 75 -8.00 10.04 1.47
N ILE A 76 -7.24 10.99 0.95
CA ILE A 76 -7.75 12.35 0.71
C ILE A 76 -7.28 12.76 -0.67
N LEU A 77 -8.25 13.19 -1.48
CA LEU A 77 -8.08 13.64 -2.85
C LEU A 77 -6.98 14.70 -2.96
N PRO A 78 -6.08 14.59 -3.96
CA PRO A 78 -5.04 15.59 -4.16
C PRO A 78 -5.68 16.94 -4.53
N LYS A 79 -5.39 17.96 -3.72
CA LYS A 79 -5.80 19.34 -4.00
C LYS A 79 -4.98 19.90 -5.17
N LYS A 80 -5.53 20.87 -5.91
CA LYS A 80 -4.84 21.53 -7.05
C LYS A 80 -3.41 22.00 -6.67
N ASP A 81 -3.28 22.63 -5.51
CA ASP A 81 -2.00 23.10 -4.98
C ASP A 81 -0.98 21.98 -4.77
N TRP A 82 -1.39 20.73 -4.53
CA TRP A 82 -0.45 19.60 -4.39
C TRP A 82 0.16 19.24 -5.73
N LYS A 83 -0.67 19.14 -6.77
CA LYS A 83 -0.19 18.89 -8.13
C LYS A 83 0.79 19.97 -8.60
N PHE A 84 0.51 21.24 -8.25
CA PHE A 84 1.44 22.35 -8.51
C PHE A 84 2.79 22.16 -7.80
N TRP A 85 2.77 21.84 -6.49
CA TRP A 85 4.02 21.61 -5.74
C TRP A 85 4.84 20.46 -6.32
N VAL A 86 4.18 19.35 -6.65
CA VAL A 86 4.83 18.18 -7.27
C VAL A 86 5.49 18.57 -8.58
N GLY A 87 4.80 19.33 -9.45
CA GLY A 87 5.37 19.80 -10.72
C GLY A 87 6.63 20.63 -10.53
N LYS A 88 6.62 21.60 -9.60
CA LYS A 88 7.79 22.44 -9.30
C LYS A 88 8.94 21.63 -8.70
N MET A 89 8.65 20.73 -7.77
CA MET A 89 9.69 19.92 -7.14
C MET A 89 10.25 18.88 -8.12
N ALA A 90 9.43 18.35 -9.04
CA ALA A 90 9.87 17.47 -10.11
C ALA A 90 10.86 18.17 -11.04
N SER A 91 10.59 19.42 -11.45
CA SER A 91 11.52 20.15 -12.33
C SER A 91 12.90 20.39 -11.73
N LEU A 92 13.02 20.35 -10.39
CA LEU A 92 14.29 20.54 -9.67
C LEU A 92 14.95 19.22 -9.23
N HIS A 93 14.16 18.20 -8.88
CA HIS A 93 14.63 17.01 -8.17
C HIS A 93 14.26 15.68 -8.83
N GLU A 94 13.77 15.68 -10.08
CA GLU A 94 13.39 14.46 -10.80
C GLU A 94 14.50 13.41 -10.86
N SER A 95 15.73 13.81 -11.18
CA SER A 95 16.87 12.89 -11.22
C SER A 95 17.14 12.24 -9.86
N THR A 96 17.05 13.02 -8.79
CA THR A 96 17.16 12.55 -7.41
C THR A 96 16.05 11.57 -7.05
N TRP A 97 14.81 11.84 -7.45
CA TRP A 97 13.66 10.95 -7.17
C TRP A 97 13.74 9.64 -7.94
N LYS A 98 14.21 9.67 -9.19
CA LYS A 98 14.48 8.46 -9.98
C LYS A 98 15.59 7.63 -9.34
N LYS A 99 16.68 8.26 -8.91
CA LYS A 99 17.77 7.59 -8.17
C LYS A 99 17.25 6.90 -6.90
N ALA A 100 16.46 7.63 -6.11
CA ALA A 100 15.88 7.10 -4.86
C ALA A 100 14.76 6.07 -5.08
N GLY A 101 14.24 5.91 -6.31
CA GLY A 101 13.17 4.97 -6.63
C GLY A 101 11.79 5.39 -6.09
N ILE A 102 11.51 6.70 -6.08
CA ILE A 102 10.24 7.26 -5.57
C ILE A 102 9.50 8.14 -6.58
N TYR A 103 10.08 8.37 -7.76
CA TYR A 103 9.52 9.28 -8.77
C TYR A 103 8.08 8.91 -9.13
N GLU A 104 7.85 7.65 -9.49
CA GLU A 104 6.53 7.15 -9.85
C GLU A 104 5.55 7.21 -8.67
N ALA A 105 5.96 6.81 -7.46
CA ALA A 105 5.10 6.89 -6.28
C ALA A 105 4.71 8.34 -5.91
N ILE A 106 5.57 9.32 -6.17
CA ILE A 106 5.24 10.75 -6.01
C ILE A 106 4.22 11.18 -7.08
N LEU A 107 4.43 10.82 -8.35
CA LEU A 107 3.47 11.12 -9.41
C LEU A 107 2.10 10.48 -9.15
N ASN A 108 2.09 9.23 -8.69
CA ASN A 108 0.90 8.48 -8.29
C ASN A 108 0.06 9.25 -7.25
N SER A 109 0.71 10.00 -6.36
CA SER A 109 0.03 10.83 -5.36
C SER A 109 -0.75 12.02 -5.92
N THR A 110 -0.57 12.37 -7.20
CA THR A 110 -1.27 13.48 -7.87
C THR A 110 -2.59 13.05 -8.51
N TYR A 111 -2.81 11.75 -8.68
CA TYR A 111 -4.05 11.24 -9.26
C TYR A 111 -5.16 11.18 -8.21
N SER A 112 -6.35 11.58 -8.65
CA SER A 112 -7.56 11.61 -7.84
C SER A 112 -8.32 10.30 -8.03
N ILE A 113 -8.16 9.36 -7.11
CA ILE A 113 -8.90 8.11 -7.09
C ILE A 113 -10.02 8.24 -6.06
N GLN A 114 -11.26 8.02 -6.49
CA GLN A 114 -12.42 8.14 -5.60
C GLN A 114 -12.49 6.97 -4.63
N ARG A 115 -12.81 7.26 -3.38
CA ARG A 115 -12.89 6.26 -2.32
C ARG A 115 -14.10 5.34 -2.51
N GLN A 116 -13.88 4.02 -2.43
CA GLN A 116 -14.94 3.02 -2.36
C GLN A 116 -14.75 2.13 -1.12
N ASP A 117 -15.47 2.47 -0.05
CA ASP A 117 -15.35 1.78 1.25
C ASP A 117 -15.85 0.33 1.17
N ASP A 118 -16.97 0.12 0.47
CA ASP A 118 -17.60 -1.19 0.30
C ASP A 118 -16.64 -2.21 -0.36
N LEU A 119 -15.77 -1.76 -1.26
CA LEU A 119 -14.78 -2.61 -1.93
C LEU A 119 -13.71 -3.11 -0.96
N VAL A 120 -13.16 -2.19 -0.16
CA VAL A 120 -12.14 -2.54 0.84
C VAL A 120 -12.71 -3.42 1.93
N LEU A 121 -13.97 -3.19 2.33
CA LEU A 121 -14.66 -4.06 3.28
C LEU A 121 -14.92 -5.46 2.73
N GLY A 122 -15.37 -5.58 1.47
CA GLY A 122 -15.59 -6.88 0.83
C GLY A 122 -14.30 -7.70 0.73
N LEU A 123 -13.18 -7.07 0.41
CA LEU A 123 -11.88 -7.74 0.39
C LEU A 123 -11.36 -8.06 1.79
N ALA A 124 -11.52 -7.15 2.75
CA ALA A 124 -11.11 -7.40 4.13
C ALA A 124 -11.91 -8.51 4.79
N GLU A 125 -13.15 -8.74 4.36
CA GLU A 125 -13.94 -9.90 4.76
C GLU A 125 -13.26 -11.21 4.36
N LYS A 126 -12.72 -11.29 3.14
CA LYS A 126 -12.00 -12.45 2.64
C LYS A 126 -10.57 -12.59 3.17
N TRP A 127 -10.07 -11.61 3.92
CA TRP A 127 -8.68 -11.61 4.39
C TRP A 127 -8.45 -12.64 5.51
N CYS A 128 -7.47 -13.51 5.34
CA CYS A 128 -6.96 -14.42 6.36
C CYS A 128 -5.69 -13.83 7.03
N PRO A 129 -5.75 -13.47 8.32
CA PRO A 129 -4.59 -12.96 9.05
C PRO A 129 -3.45 -13.97 9.18
N GLU A 130 -3.71 -15.28 9.11
CA GLU A 130 -2.73 -16.35 9.30
C GLU A 130 -1.84 -16.49 8.06
N THR A 131 -2.43 -16.61 6.88
CA THR A 131 -1.74 -16.77 5.59
C THR A 131 -1.33 -15.44 4.95
N LYS A 132 -1.88 -14.31 5.43
CA LYS A 132 -1.72 -12.98 4.80
C LYS A 132 -2.20 -12.96 3.36
N SER A 133 -3.30 -13.65 3.09
CA SER A 133 -3.95 -13.71 1.77
C SER A 133 -5.45 -13.47 1.89
N PHE A 134 -6.08 -13.19 0.76
CA PHE A 134 -7.52 -13.23 0.56
C PHE A 134 -7.92 -14.63 0.13
N ILE A 135 -8.96 -15.18 0.76
CA ILE A 135 -9.50 -16.49 0.46
C ILE A 135 -10.73 -16.33 -0.45
N PHE A 136 -10.63 -16.77 -1.70
CA PHE A 136 -11.73 -16.82 -2.67
C PHE A 136 -12.18 -18.26 -2.93
N SER A 137 -13.31 -18.43 -3.61
CA SER A 137 -13.84 -19.73 -4.02
C SER A 137 -12.87 -20.52 -4.91
N TRP A 138 -12.10 -19.82 -5.74
CA TRP A 138 -11.12 -20.39 -6.67
C TRP A 138 -9.69 -20.51 -6.08
N GLY A 139 -9.43 -19.96 -4.89
CA GLY A 139 -8.11 -20.07 -4.25
C GLY A 139 -7.69 -18.85 -3.44
N GLU A 140 -6.42 -18.84 -3.04
CA GLU A 140 -5.81 -17.73 -2.30
C GLU A 140 -5.13 -16.73 -3.22
N ALA A 141 -5.31 -15.44 -2.96
CA ALA A 141 -4.54 -14.38 -3.62
C ALA A 141 -4.16 -13.28 -2.64
N THR A 142 -3.06 -12.58 -2.88
CA THR A 142 -2.63 -11.47 -2.00
C THR A 142 -1.97 -10.35 -2.78
N ILE A 143 -1.76 -9.23 -2.09
CA ILE A 143 -1.00 -8.08 -2.61
C ILE A 143 0.47 -8.37 -2.36
N THR A 144 1.30 -8.42 -3.39
CA THR A 144 2.70 -8.81 -3.24
C THR A 144 3.66 -7.61 -3.35
N LEU A 145 4.97 -7.89 -3.25
CA LEU A 145 5.99 -6.89 -3.56
C LEU A 145 6.00 -6.50 -5.04
N GLU A 146 5.60 -7.39 -5.96
CA GLU A 146 5.45 -7.03 -7.37
C GLU A 146 4.39 -5.93 -7.55
N ASP A 147 3.26 -6.05 -6.85
CA ASP A 147 2.23 -5.01 -6.87
C ASP A 147 2.77 -3.67 -6.31
N MET A 148 3.62 -3.71 -5.29
CA MET A 148 4.24 -2.49 -4.75
C MET A 148 5.20 -1.82 -5.75
N ILE A 149 5.90 -2.61 -6.58
CA ILE A 149 6.73 -2.07 -7.67
C ILE A 149 5.85 -1.36 -8.70
N ILE A 150 4.72 -1.96 -9.07
CA ILE A 150 3.74 -1.35 -9.99
C ILE A 150 3.20 -0.03 -9.42
N PHE A 151 3.07 0.07 -8.10
CA PHE A 151 2.68 1.30 -7.41
C PHE A 151 3.81 2.34 -7.29
N GLY A 152 5.00 2.03 -7.81
CA GLY A 152 6.14 2.94 -7.91
C GLY A 152 7.02 2.97 -6.65
N TYR A 153 6.88 2.01 -5.74
CA TYR A 153 7.70 1.93 -4.52
C TYR A 153 8.93 1.06 -4.71
N SER A 154 10.07 1.53 -4.22
CA SER A 154 11.31 0.73 -4.23
C SER A 154 11.24 -0.45 -3.26
N VAL A 155 11.54 -1.65 -3.76
CA VAL A 155 11.72 -2.88 -2.97
C VAL A 155 13.13 -2.99 -2.40
N LEU A 156 14.12 -2.47 -3.13
CA LEU A 156 15.53 -2.51 -2.75
C LEU A 156 15.96 -1.20 -2.08
N GLY A 157 17.07 -1.24 -1.37
CA GLY A 157 17.70 -0.07 -0.75
C GLY A 157 17.87 -0.20 0.75
N SER A 158 18.24 0.91 1.39
CA SER A 158 18.45 0.98 2.83
C SER A 158 17.14 0.78 3.60
N SER A 159 17.25 0.34 4.85
CA SER A 159 16.10 0.15 5.72
C SER A 159 15.37 1.48 5.99
N VAL A 160 14.04 1.43 6.16
CA VAL A 160 13.24 2.59 6.62
C VAL A 160 13.63 3.06 8.03
N PHE A 161 14.37 2.24 8.77
CA PHE A 161 14.90 2.56 10.09
C PHE A 161 16.35 3.06 10.07
N SER A 162 16.91 3.33 8.88
CA SER A 162 18.29 3.79 8.76
C SER A 162 18.50 5.11 9.53
N PRO A 163 19.51 5.19 10.42
CA PRO A 163 19.76 6.38 11.21
C PRO A 163 20.32 7.52 10.34
N LEU A 164 20.34 8.73 10.90
CA LEU A 164 21.04 9.87 10.31
C LEU A 164 22.46 9.92 10.86
N GLU A 165 23.45 9.66 10.00
CA GLU A 165 24.85 9.48 10.42
C GLU A 165 25.57 10.82 10.62
N THR A 166 25.52 11.70 9.63
CA THR A 166 26.23 12.99 9.63
C THR A 166 25.48 14.07 10.40
N ASP A 167 26.22 15.03 10.97
CA ASP A 167 25.63 16.14 11.73
C ASP A 167 24.81 17.11 10.87
N GLU A 168 25.13 17.23 9.57
CA GLU A 168 24.31 18.00 8.63
C GLU A 168 22.88 17.43 8.52
N LEU A 169 22.75 16.11 8.31
CA LEU A 169 21.45 15.46 8.23
C LEU A 169 20.66 15.57 9.55
N LYS A 170 21.35 15.45 10.69
CA LYS A 170 20.74 15.66 12.02
C LYS A 170 20.25 17.11 12.18
N SER A 171 21.06 18.08 11.77
CA SER A 171 20.69 19.51 11.78
C SER A 171 19.44 19.78 10.93
N THR A 172 19.34 19.19 9.73
CA THR A 172 18.13 19.28 8.89
C THR A 172 16.91 18.68 9.59
N ALA A 173 17.05 17.50 10.21
CA ALA A 173 15.98 16.88 10.98
C ALA A 173 15.52 17.77 12.15
N GLU A 174 16.44 18.45 12.83
CA GLU A 174 16.12 19.41 13.88
C GLU A 174 15.36 20.63 13.34
N LYS A 175 15.79 21.21 12.22
CA LYS A 175 15.08 22.35 11.58
C LYS A 175 13.63 21.98 11.24
N LEU A 176 13.42 20.79 10.67
CA LEU A 176 12.08 20.24 10.38
C LEU A 176 11.27 20.05 11.68
N ASN A 177 11.87 19.45 12.70
CA ASN A 177 11.22 19.20 13.99
C ASN A 177 10.82 20.50 14.72
N ARG A 178 11.70 21.52 14.70
CA ARG A 178 11.43 22.85 15.28
C ARG A 178 10.23 23.49 14.59
N THR A 179 10.18 23.43 13.26
CA THR A 179 9.07 23.98 12.47
C THR A 179 7.76 23.24 12.73
N GLY A 180 7.78 21.91 12.74
CA GLY A 180 6.60 21.10 13.06
C GLY A 180 6.08 21.34 14.47
N THR A 181 6.99 21.51 15.43
CA THR A 181 6.63 21.83 16.82
C THR A 181 5.96 23.20 16.93
N LYS A 182 6.45 24.22 16.20
CA LYS A 182 5.83 25.56 16.16
C LYS A 182 4.42 25.49 15.58
N ILE A 183 4.26 24.88 14.41
CA ILE A 183 2.96 24.70 13.72
C ILE A 183 1.94 24.00 14.62
N ARG A 184 2.38 22.99 15.39
CA ARG A 184 1.53 22.28 16.35
C ARG A 184 1.02 23.18 17.48
N ARG A 185 1.88 24.04 18.03
CA ARG A 185 1.52 24.92 19.16
C ARG A 185 0.46 25.94 18.76
N THR A 186 0.43 26.33 17.49
CA THR A 186 -0.42 27.42 16.98
C THR A 186 -1.72 26.95 16.33
N ALA A 187 -1.88 25.66 16.04
CA ALA A 187 -2.95 25.20 15.15
C ALA A 187 -3.55 23.83 15.53
N GLY A 188 -4.87 23.70 15.35
CA GLY A 188 -5.58 22.41 15.44
C GLY A 188 -5.23 21.45 14.28
N ARG A 189 -5.59 20.16 14.42
CA ARG A 189 -5.15 19.04 13.57
C ARG A 189 -5.27 19.25 12.05
N LYS A 190 -6.43 19.71 11.56
CA LYS A 190 -6.67 19.96 10.11
C LYS A 190 -5.91 21.19 9.58
N VAL A 191 -5.64 22.15 10.46
CA VAL A 191 -4.96 23.41 10.11
C VAL A 191 -3.44 23.18 10.01
N ALA A 192 -2.89 22.23 10.77
CA ALA A 192 -1.46 21.91 10.75
C ALA A 192 -0.92 21.49 9.38
N TYR A 193 -1.64 20.66 8.61
CA TYR A 193 -1.23 20.26 7.24
C TYR A 193 -1.18 21.44 6.29
N ASN A 194 -2.23 22.27 6.29
CA ASN A 194 -2.28 23.45 5.44
C ASN A 194 -1.20 24.46 5.85
N LEU A 195 -0.91 24.57 7.15
CA LEU A 195 0.12 25.48 7.67
C LEU A 195 1.53 24.99 7.33
N TRP A 196 1.81 23.68 7.43
CA TRP A 196 3.08 23.09 6.98
C TRP A 196 3.30 23.35 5.49
N LYS A 197 2.29 23.02 4.68
CA LYS A 197 2.33 23.26 3.25
C LYS A 197 2.57 24.72 2.92
N LYS A 198 1.77 25.65 3.48
CA LYS A 198 1.94 27.10 3.28
C LYS A 198 3.29 27.62 3.75
N LYS A 199 3.91 26.98 4.74
CA LYS A 199 5.20 27.42 5.28
C LYS A 199 6.37 27.09 4.36
N PHE A 200 6.30 25.96 3.66
CA PHE A 200 7.42 25.44 2.85
C PHE A 200 7.23 25.63 1.35
N MET A 201 5.99 25.52 0.86
CA MET A 201 5.66 25.76 -0.55
C MET A 201 6.11 27.16 -0.96
N ASP A 202 7.00 27.23 -1.96
CA ASP A 202 7.52 28.48 -2.51
C ASP A 202 8.26 29.35 -1.50
N SER A 203 8.73 28.75 -0.40
CA SER A 203 9.47 29.47 0.64
C SER A 203 10.91 29.80 0.25
N GLY A 204 11.47 29.12 -0.77
CA GLY A 204 12.89 29.22 -1.12
C GLY A 204 13.82 28.68 -0.02
N SER A 205 13.28 27.91 0.93
CA SER A 205 14.06 27.35 2.02
C SER A 205 14.94 26.21 1.51
N GLU A 206 16.18 26.16 2.00
CA GLU A 206 17.11 25.05 1.72
C GLU A 206 16.53 23.67 2.04
N ILE A 207 15.57 23.61 2.97
CA ILE A 207 14.94 22.35 3.42
C ILE A 207 13.55 22.12 2.79
N GLU A 208 13.20 22.86 1.73
CA GLU A 208 11.89 22.74 1.07
C GLU A 208 11.68 21.33 0.50
N HIS A 209 12.72 20.73 -0.09
CA HIS A 209 12.64 19.38 -0.67
C HIS A 209 12.42 18.31 0.41
N GLU A 210 13.15 18.36 1.52
CA GLU A 210 12.94 17.46 2.64
C GLU A 210 11.55 17.65 3.26
N ALA A 211 11.11 18.90 3.43
CA ALA A 211 9.79 19.21 3.96
C ALA A 211 8.65 18.74 3.04
N PHE A 212 8.87 18.80 1.71
CA PHE A 212 7.99 18.23 0.71
C PHE A 212 7.90 16.70 0.85
N LEU A 213 9.04 16.01 0.97
CA LEU A 213 9.07 14.56 1.13
C LEU A 213 8.45 14.10 2.46
N VAL A 214 8.65 14.85 3.55
CA VAL A 214 7.93 14.62 4.82
C VAL A 214 6.43 14.72 4.62
N PHE A 215 5.97 15.75 3.89
CA PHE A 215 4.56 15.92 3.60
C PHE A 215 4.04 14.75 2.77
N TRP A 216 4.74 14.35 1.70
CA TRP A 216 4.37 13.21 0.85
C TRP A 216 4.29 11.91 1.65
N LEU A 217 5.33 11.57 2.40
CA LEU A 217 5.40 10.35 3.22
C LEU A 217 4.28 10.31 4.26
N SER A 218 4.10 11.38 5.03
CA SER A 218 3.09 11.42 6.11
C SER A 218 1.65 11.36 5.61
N ARG A 219 1.43 11.69 4.34
CA ARG A 219 0.11 11.91 3.77
C ARG A 219 -0.35 10.81 2.83
N PHE A 220 0.57 10.23 2.04
CA PHE A 220 0.28 9.26 1.00
C PHE A 220 0.92 7.88 1.24
N VAL A 221 2.05 7.78 1.95
CA VAL A 221 2.80 6.52 2.12
C VAL A 221 2.57 5.90 3.49
N PHE A 222 2.78 6.68 4.54
CA PHE A 222 2.50 6.33 5.93
C PHE A 222 1.50 7.34 6.53
N PRO A 223 0.22 7.26 6.17
CA PRO A 223 -0.82 8.11 6.71
C PRO A 223 -0.86 8.16 8.24
N VAL A 224 -0.40 9.28 8.80
CA VAL A 224 -0.30 9.48 10.25
C VAL A 224 -1.28 10.55 10.71
N SER A 225 -2.00 10.25 11.80
CA SER A 225 -2.71 11.29 12.55
C SER A 225 -1.69 12.20 13.23
N TYR A 226 -1.74 13.51 12.97
CA TYR A 226 -0.83 14.52 13.55
C TYR A 226 -0.84 14.54 15.11
N ALA A 227 -1.80 13.87 15.75
CA ALA A 227 -1.78 13.64 17.19
C ALA A 227 -0.56 12.82 17.65
N ILE A 228 0.00 11.97 16.78
CA ILE A 228 1.17 11.14 17.09
C ILE A 228 2.42 11.83 16.54
N VAL A 229 2.82 12.93 17.18
CA VAL A 229 4.06 13.68 16.88
C VAL A 229 5.30 12.78 16.88
N LYS A 230 5.24 11.68 17.66
CA LYS A 230 6.28 10.65 17.68
C LYS A 230 6.49 9.99 16.31
N ARG A 231 5.44 9.84 15.49
CA ARG A 231 5.52 9.22 14.15
C ARG A 231 6.00 10.17 13.05
N LEU A 232 5.86 11.50 13.20
CA LEU A 232 6.52 12.42 12.25
C LEU A 232 8.04 12.39 12.40
N LYS A 233 8.53 12.25 13.65
CA LYS A 233 9.96 12.07 13.91
C LYS A 233 10.52 10.81 13.26
N THR A 234 9.74 9.75 13.12
CA THR A 234 10.19 8.53 12.41
C THR A 234 10.21 8.71 10.90
N ILE A 235 9.51 9.72 10.36
CA ILE A 235 9.47 10.01 8.92
C ILE A 235 10.61 10.94 8.50
N PHE A 236 11.12 11.81 9.39
CA PHE A 236 12.19 12.74 9.02
C PHE A 236 13.45 12.04 8.49
N PRO A 237 13.98 10.98 9.12
CA PRO A 237 15.14 10.27 8.57
C PRO A 237 14.89 9.72 7.17
N ILE A 238 13.71 9.14 6.93
CA ILE A 238 13.31 8.60 5.63
C ILE A 238 13.29 9.73 4.59
N ALA A 239 12.61 10.84 4.87
CA ALA A 239 12.51 11.96 3.95
C ALA A 239 13.87 12.56 3.60
N ILE A 240 14.75 12.69 4.59
CA ILE A 240 16.09 13.25 4.42
C ILE A 240 16.96 12.34 3.55
N HIS A 241 16.96 11.03 3.82
CA HIS A 241 17.69 10.06 2.98
C HIS A 241 17.18 10.06 1.53
N LEU A 242 15.86 10.08 1.34
CA LEU A 242 15.25 10.20 0.02
C LEU A 242 15.62 11.52 -0.68
N ALA A 243 15.70 12.63 0.06
CA ALA A 243 16.10 13.93 -0.48
C ALA A 243 17.53 13.94 -1.01
N ARG A 244 18.42 13.14 -0.41
CA ARG A 244 19.80 12.93 -0.90
C ARG A 244 19.89 11.93 -2.05
N GLY A 245 18.77 11.34 -2.47
CA GLY A 245 18.75 10.33 -3.52
C GLY A 245 19.15 8.94 -3.03
N THR A 246 19.20 8.71 -1.72
CA THR A 246 19.42 7.38 -1.15
C THR A 246 18.18 6.53 -1.38
N ARG A 247 18.36 5.37 -2.01
CA ARG A 247 17.28 4.43 -2.23
C ARG A 247 16.91 3.74 -0.92
N ILE A 248 15.61 3.76 -0.58
CA ILE A 248 15.07 3.14 0.63
C ILE A 248 14.06 2.07 0.22
N ALA A 249 14.08 0.92 0.88
CA ALA A 249 13.10 -0.15 0.69
C ALA A 249 11.74 0.23 1.31
N LEU A 250 10.99 1.09 0.63
CA LEU A 250 9.67 1.56 1.06
C LEU A 250 8.58 0.48 0.86
N ALA A 251 8.67 -0.31 -0.21
CA ALA A 251 7.64 -1.29 -0.56
C ALA A 251 7.37 -2.31 0.56
N PRO A 252 8.37 -2.96 1.20
CA PRO A 252 8.13 -3.86 2.32
C PRO A 252 7.44 -3.17 3.51
N ALA A 253 7.84 -1.94 3.81
CA ALA A 253 7.27 -1.19 4.94
C ALA A 253 5.80 -0.79 4.70
N VAL A 254 5.47 -0.39 3.46
CA VAL A 254 4.09 -0.08 3.05
C VAL A 254 3.23 -1.35 3.04
N LEU A 255 3.76 -2.44 2.48
CA LEU A 255 3.05 -3.73 2.42
C LEU A 255 2.76 -4.28 3.82
N ALA A 256 3.71 -4.21 4.74
CA ALA A 256 3.49 -4.60 6.14
C ALA A 256 2.36 -3.78 6.80
N HIS A 257 2.24 -2.48 6.46
CA HIS A 257 1.13 -1.64 6.94
C HIS A 257 -0.21 -2.04 6.34
N ILE A 258 -0.25 -2.41 5.06
CA ILE A 258 -1.45 -2.93 4.38
C ILE A 258 -1.92 -4.20 5.09
N TYR A 259 -1.04 -5.20 5.23
CA TYR A 259 -1.36 -6.48 5.85
C TYR A 259 -1.83 -6.34 7.29
N ARG A 260 -1.19 -5.46 8.08
CA ARG A 260 -1.61 -5.17 9.45
C ARG A 260 -3.03 -4.62 9.47
N ASP A 261 -3.31 -3.63 8.64
CA ASP A 261 -4.58 -2.94 8.67
C ASP A 261 -5.73 -3.79 8.09
N LEU A 262 -5.46 -4.65 7.09
CA LEU A 262 -6.42 -5.67 6.63
C LEU A 262 -6.74 -6.67 7.74
N SER A 263 -5.71 -7.14 8.46
CA SER A 263 -5.89 -8.05 9.59
C SER A 263 -6.72 -7.42 10.72
N LEU A 264 -6.52 -6.12 10.99
CA LEU A 264 -7.32 -5.39 11.98
C LEU A 264 -8.78 -5.22 11.52
N LEU A 265 -8.98 -4.92 10.24
CA LEU A 265 -10.31 -4.75 9.66
C LEU A 265 -11.09 -6.06 9.66
N ASN A 266 -10.47 -7.15 9.19
CA ASN A 266 -11.05 -8.50 9.23
C ASN A 266 -11.47 -8.90 10.65
N LYS A 267 -10.58 -8.75 11.64
CA LYS A 267 -10.91 -9.05 13.05
C LYS A 267 -12.12 -8.28 13.57
N LYS A 268 -12.29 -7.03 13.13
CA LYS A 268 -13.47 -6.23 13.50
C LYS A 268 -14.73 -6.70 12.78
N ILE A 269 -14.64 -7.08 11.51
CA ILE A 269 -15.76 -7.63 10.74
C ILE A 269 -16.23 -8.95 11.37
N VAL A 270 -15.29 -9.85 11.71
CA VAL A 270 -15.59 -11.12 12.39
C VAL A 270 -16.22 -10.88 13.77
N ALA A 271 -15.68 -9.96 14.56
CA ALA A 271 -16.24 -9.63 15.87
C ALA A 271 -17.67 -9.07 15.77
N LEU A 272 -18.02 -8.37 14.68
CA LEU A 272 -19.40 -7.91 14.44
C LEU A 272 -20.34 -9.05 14.08
N ALA A 273 -19.87 -10.02 13.29
CA ALA A 273 -20.68 -11.16 12.90
C ALA A 273 -21.10 -12.02 14.10
N GLN A 274 -20.33 -11.97 15.20
CA GLN A 274 -20.57 -12.73 16.43
C GLN A 274 -21.46 -12.00 17.45
N LEU A 275 -21.83 -10.73 17.20
CA LEU A 275 -22.67 -9.94 18.09
C LEU A 275 -24.13 -9.97 17.60
N ASP A 276 -24.89 -10.97 18.03
CA ASP A 276 -26.27 -11.22 17.55
C ASP A 276 -27.33 -10.19 17.99
N HIS A 277 -27.07 -9.31 18.97
CA HIS A 277 -28.02 -8.27 19.39
C HIS A 277 -27.35 -6.96 19.77
N PHE A 278 -27.66 -5.89 19.02
CA PHE A 278 -27.25 -4.51 19.33
C PHE A 278 -28.16 -3.91 20.42
N GLU A 279 -27.98 -4.34 21.66
CA GLU A 279 -28.45 -3.58 22.81
C GLU A 279 -27.25 -2.87 23.45
N ASN A 280 -27.36 -1.54 23.51
CA ASN A 280 -26.52 -0.55 24.20
C ASN A 280 -25.48 0.20 23.37
N GLU A 281 -25.79 1.49 23.19
CA GLU A 281 -25.00 2.53 22.53
C GLU A 281 -23.63 2.80 23.21
N GLU A 282 -23.37 2.24 24.40
CA GLU A 282 -22.14 2.48 25.18
C GLU A 282 -20.89 1.80 24.59
N ASN A 283 -21.04 0.78 23.74
CA ASN A 283 -19.92 0.09 23.08
C ASN A 283 -19.49 0.66 21.71
N SER A 284 -20.09 1.78 21.27
CA SER A 284 -19.76 2.41 19.97
C SER A 284 -18.28 2.79 19.80
N SER A 285 -17.52 2.96 20.89
CA SER A 285 -16.08 3.21 20.83
C SER A 285 -15.25 1.95 20.51
N ALA A 286 -15.75 0.76 20.83
CA ALA A 286 -15.07 -0.51 20.57
C ALA A 286 -15.04 -0.89 19.08
N LEU A 287 -15.96 -0.33 18.28
CA LEU A 287 -16.08 -0.57 16.83
C LEU A 287 -15.46 0.55 15.97
N ALA A 288 -14.88 1.57 16.61
CA ALA A 288 -14.11 2.58 15.89
C ALA A 288 -12.76 2.00 15.48
N ILE A 289 -12.51 1.94 14.16
CA ILE A 289 -11.22 1.51 13.62
C ILE A 289 -10.54 2.67 12.92
N THR A 290 -9.23 2.79 13.18
CA THR A 290 -8.37 3.76 12.54
C THR A 290 -7.39 3.04 11.64
N LEU A 291 -7.47 3.30 10.34
CA LEU A 291 -6.60 2.71 9.34
C LEU A 291 -5.53 3.75 8.94
N HIS A 292 -4.27 3.34 9.07
CA HIS A 292 -3.08 4.18 8.95
C HIS A 292 -2.27 3.92 7.68
N SER A 293 -2.71 2.95 6.90
CA SER A 293 -2.15 2.53 5.63
C SER A 293 -2.83 3.28 4.47
N PRO A 294 -2.17 3.36 3.31
CA PRO A 294 -2.80 3.75 2.05
C PRO A 294 -3.67 2.62 1.49
N LEU A 295 -4.20 1.72 2.34
CA LEU A 295 -5.02 0.56 1.98
C LEU A 295 -6.09 0.92 0.96
N GLN A 296 -6.81 2.02 1.21
CA GLN A 296 -7.92 2.43 0.38
C GLN A 296 -7.52 2.74 -1.07
N LEU A 297 -6.29 3.20 -1.30
CA LEU A 297 -5.80 3.46 -2.65
C LEU A 297 -5.26 2.18 -3.27
N LEU A 298 -4.36 1.50 -2.55
CA LEU A 298 -3.58 0.41 -3.11
C LEU A 298 -4.38 -0.90 -3.24
N VAL A 299 -5.22 -1.24 -2.26
CA VAL A 299 -6.10 -2.43 -2.33
C VAL A 299 -7.20 -2.23 -3.37
N GLN A 300 -7.76 -1.02 -3.47
CA GLN A 300 -8.79 -0.72 -4.46
C GLN A 300 -8.24 -0.81 -5.88
N ILE A 301 -7.05 -0.27 -6.14
CA ILE A 301 -6.39 -0.40 -7.45
C ILE A 301 -6.04 -1.85 -7.73
N TRP A 302 -5.49 -2.57 -6.75
CA TRP A 302 -5.21 -4.00 -6.89
C TRP A 302 -6.47 -4.78 -7.31
N ALA A 303 -7.61 -4.46 -6.70
CA ALA A 303 -8.88 -5.10 -7.03
C ALA A 303 -9.39 -4.71 -8.43
N TRP A 304 -9.32 -3.43 -8.81
CA TRP A 304 -9.70 -2.98 -10.16
C TRP A 304 -8.83 -3.59 -11.25
N GLU A 305 -7.57 -3.89 -10.95
CA GLU A 305 -6.67 -4.53 -11.90
C GLU A 305 -6.96 -6.03 -12.08
N ARG A 306 -7.46 -6.72 -11.05
CA ARG A 306 -7.67 -8.18 -11.09
C ARG A 306 -9.11 -8.61 -11.33
N PHE A 307 -10.09 -7.87 -10.82
CA PHE A 307 -11.51 -8.20 -10.94
C PHE A 307 -12.18 -7.33 -12.00
N LEU A 308 -12.46 -7.92 -13.18
CA LEU A 308 -13.06 -7.22 -14.32
C LEU A 308 -14.42 -6.59 -13.98
N GLU A 309 -15.23 -7.28 -13.19
CA GLU A 309 -16.57 -6.82 -12.80
C GLU A 309 -16.55 -5.63 -11.82
N LEU A 310 -15.44 -5.48 -11.07
CA LEU A 310 -15.23 -4.37 -10.14
C LEU A 310 -14.48 -3.21 -10.82
N ARG A 311 -14.06 -3.38 -12.07
CA ARG A 311 -13.20 -2.45 -12.80
C ARG A 311 -14.01 -1.29 -13.40
N PRO A 312 -13.75 -0.02 -13.03
CA PRO A 312 -14.33 1.10 -13.75
C PRO A 312 -13.75 1.22 -15.17
N LYS A 313 -14.40 1.94 -16.08
CA LYS A 313 -13.86 2.17 -17.42
C LYS A 313 -12.47 2.84 -17.33
N PRO A 314 -11.38 2.20 -17.81
CA PRO A 314 -10.04 2.75 -17.69
C PRO A 314 -9.83 3.91 -18.66
N ASN A 315 -9.08 4.93 -18.22
CA ASN A 315 -8.59 5.99 -19.10
C ASN A 315 -7.39 5.51 -19.92
N LEU A 316 -7.18 6.13 -21.08
CA LEU A 316 -5.96 5.95 -21.87
C LEU A 316 -4.77 6.57 -21.12
N ILE A 317 -3.69 5.81 -20.95
CA ILE A 317 -2.43 6.31 -20.39
C ILE A 317 -1.71 7.10 -21.49
N GLN A 318 -1.38 8.37 -21.23
CA GLN A 318 -0.53 9.15 -22.12
C GLN A 318 0.95 8.89 -21.86
N VAL A 319 1.81 9.19 -22.83
CA VAL A 319 3.27 9.02 -22.69
C VAL A 319 3.78 9.84 -21.50
N GLY A 320 4.47 9.18 -20.57
CA GLY A 320 4.98 9.79 -19.34
C GLY A 320 4.02 9.78 -18.16
N GLU A 321 2.80 9.28 -18.33
CA GLU A 321 1.86 9.04 -17.24
C GLU A 321 2.08 7.67 -16.59
N SER A 322 1.76 7.57 -15.30
CA SER A 322 1.84 6.31 -14.58
C SER A 322 0.59 5.46 -14.78
N ARG A 323 0.66 4.19 -14.36
CA ARG A 323 -0.47 3.25 -14.39
C ARG A 323 -1.72 3.79 -13.63
N PHE A 324 -1.53 4.66 -12.64
CA PHE A 324 -2.62 5.27 -11.87
C PHE A 324 -3.46 6.25 -12.70
N ALA A 325 -2.96 6.73 -13.84
CA ALA A 325 -3.71 7.59 -14.75
C ALA A 325 -4.98 6.90 -15.29
N GLN A 326 -4.93 5.57 -15.48
CA GLN A 326 -6.09 4.76 -15.89
C GLN A 326 -7.28 4.95 -14.97
N TRP A 327 -7.01 5.19 -13.68
CA TRP A 327 -8.00 5.26 -12.62
C TRP A 327 -8.31 6.69 -12.18
N HIS A 328 -7.80 7.69 -12.91
CA HIS A 328 -7.99 9.09 -12.56
C HIS A 328 -9.45 9.52 -12.71
N LYS A 329 -10.06 9.97 -11.60
CA LYS A 329 -11.45 10.45 -11.52
C LYS A 329 -12.48 9.43 -12.02
N THR A 330 -12.13 8.15 -12.02
CA THR A 330 -13.07 7.07 -12.31
C THR A 330 -13.83 6.67 -11.05
N MET A 331 -15.04 6.17 -11.24
CA MET A 331 -15.86 5.59 -10.18
C MET A 331 -16.71 4.48 -10.77
N LEU A 332 -16.77 3.34 -10.07
CA LEU A 332 -17.78 2.32 -10.28
C LEU A 332 -18.50 2.12 -8.94
N ARG A 333 -19.83 2.15 -8.95
CA ARG A 333 -20.61 1.73 -7.79
C ARG A 333 -21.07 0.30 -8.03
N VAL A 334 -20.63 -0.58 -7.15
CA VAL A 334 -21.04 -1.98 -7.15
C VAL A 334 -22.02 -2.14 -6.00
N GLU A 335 -23.21 -2.68 -6.27
CA GLU A 335 -24.28 -2.80 -5.27
C GLU A 335 -23.94 -3.82 -4.19
N ASN A 336 -23.34 -4.95 -4.58
CA ASN A 336 -22.86 -5.97 -3.65
C ASN A 336 -21.49 -6.50 -4.08
N VAL A 337 -20.45 -6.05 -3.38
CA VAL A 337 -19.06 -6.46 -3.68
C VAL A 337 -18.85 -7.93 -3.34
N ARG A 338 -19.48 -8.45 -2.27
CA ARG A 338 -19.30 -9.84 -1.85
C ARG A 338 -19.73 -10.81 -2.94
N THR A 339 -20.91 -10.60 -3.53
CA THR A 339 -21.41 -11.48 -4.59
C THR A 339 -20.49 -11.49 -5.81
N VAL A 340 -19.93 -10.33 -6.18
CA VAL A 340 -18.98 -10.23 -7.30
C VAL A 340 -17.67 -10.95 -6.98
N LEU A 341 -17.14 -10.82 -5.77
CA LEU A 341 -15.92 -11.52 -5.37
C LEU A 341 -16.11 -13.04 -5.29
N ASP A 342 -17.34 -13.50 -5.03
CA ASP A 342 -17.69 -14.93 -4.95
C ASP A 342 -18.05 -15.54 -6.31
N SER A 343 -18.47 -14.73 -7.29
CA SER A 343 -18.87 -15.18 -8.63
C SER A 343 -17.75 -15.22 -9.67
N VAL A 344 -16.59 -14.66 -9.36
CA VAL A 344 -15.43 -14.67 -10.27
C VAL A 344 -14.87 -16.09 -10.30
N GLU A 345 -15.09 -16.82 -11.39
CA GLU A 345 -14.40 -18.09 -11.73
C GLU A 345 -13.07 -17.84 -12.45
#